data_AF-A0A7Y2ASR3-F1
#
_entry.id   AF-A0A7Y2ASR3-F1
#
_cell.length_a   1.000
_cell.length_b   1.000
_cell.length_c   1.000
_cell.angle_alpha   90.00
_cell.angle_beta   90.00
_cell.angle_gamma   90.00
#
_symmetry.space_group_name_H-M   'P 1'
#
loop_
_entity.id
_entity.type
_entity.pdbx_description
1 polymer ?
#
loop_
_entity_poly.entity_id
_entity_poly.type
_entity_poly.pdbx_seq_one_letter_code
_entity_poly.pdbx_strand_id
1 'polypeptide(L)'
;MRLISSSRAVLGYIAALWLVGCGSVNIVSTPIENIDTLPLKVTALTEAQQRTWGHADLLTDTIPGMSVNKAYTDILGNKKGARVIVAVLDSGIDFTHEDLDGVMWTNKGEKPGNGKDDDGNGYVDDVHGYNFLGDSYYEQQEFARMLRLGLGDEATRAKAREELNKEYKKYSDNKRAYVSSKDQTEQIHKIVKEADLAIQKHLGKETYTKEEVGAIETTDPSLSRSASIIQQMYSYGESIPEVLALMQADIDRFQEGILYFSERLDYHLNVNFEGRTAVGDNPYDITDADYGDGNPKNKVAEESHGTHVAGIIAAERNNGIGMNGVANNVAIMSVRVVPNGDEYDKDVALGIRYAVDNGASIINASFGKSFSPNAEWVYEAIKYAAENDVLIVHAAGNDGKDLDDPMNANYPKDHINEKEYTNNLLSVGALNEKYGAEMVASFSNYGAKNVDVFAPGGAIYSTVPDNEYKSQGGTSMAAPAVSGVAALIRSQFPNLSASEVKEIIMASGLSSKTKVVLSGDPS
;
A
#
# COMPACT_ATOMS: atom_id res chain seq x y z
N MET A 1 -39.22 -75.54 32.89
CA MET A 1 -38.11 -75.22 31.97
C MET A 1 -37.77 -73.73 32.22
N ARG A 2 -36.99 -73.48 33.29
CA ARG A 2 -35.66 -72.82 33.26
C ARG A 2 -35.69 -71.49 32.48
N LEU A 3 -35.74 -70.34 33.18
CA LEU A 3 -34.58 -69.54 33.66
C LEU A 3 -33.76 -69.04 32.46
N ILE A 4 -33.42 -67.76 32.31
CA ILE A 4 -32.52 -67.02 33.21
C ILE A 4 -32.70 -65.49 33.01
N SER A 5 -32.67 -64.78 34.14
CA SER A 5 -32.51 -63.33 34.33
C SER A 5 -31.06 -62.85 34.21
N SER A 6 -30.84 -61.59 33.88
CA SER A 6 -29.77 -60.67 34.38
C SER A 6 -29.69 -59.48 33.39
N SER A 7 -29.39 -58.24 33.74
CA SER A 7 -28.86 -57.65 34.97
C SER A 7 -28.90 -56.11 34.88
N ARG A 8 -29.27 -55.50 36.02
CA ARG A 8 -28.65 -54.32 36.66
C ARG A 8 -28.56 -53.01 35.88
N ALA A 9 -29.48 -52.12 36.26
CA ALA A 9 -29.25 -50.69 36.33
C ALA A 9 -28.06 -50.36 37.27
N VAL A 10 -27.18 -49.47 36.82
CA VAL A 10 -26.28 -48.69 37.67
C VAL A 10 -26.38 -47.25 37.19
N LEU A 11 -26.96 -46.39 38.04
CA LEU A 11 -26.86 -44.94 37.93
C LEU A 11 -25.38 -44.55 38.08
N GLY A 12 -24.85 -43.83 37.10
CA GLY A 12 -23.60 -43.09 37.22
C GLY A 12 -23.86 -41.65 36.80
N TYR A 13 -24.01 -40.76 37.79
CA TYR A 13 -23.98 -39.31 37.60
C TYR A 13 -22.60 -38.93 37.02
N ILE A 14 -22.56 -38.41 35.79
CA ILE A 14 -21.40 -37.68 35.30
C ILE A 14 -21.69 -36.20 35.53
N ALA A 15 -21.05 -35.67 36.57
CA ALA A 15 -21.00 -34.24 36.83
C ALA A 15 -20.24 -33.56 35.69
N ALA A 16 -20.90 -32.61 35.03
CA ALA A 16 -20.28 -31.70 34.09
C ALA A 16 -19.36 -30.74 34.86
N LEU A 17 -18.05 -30.94 34.71
CA LEU A 17 -17.04 -29.94 35.09
C LEU A 17 -16.71 -29.13 33.84
N TRP A 18 -17.37 -27.98 33.71
CA TRP A 18 -16.92 -26.91 32.83
C TRP A 18 -15.70 -26.25 33.47
N LEU A 19 -14.50 -26.68 33.06
CA LEU A 19 -13.28 -25.91 33.26
C LEU A 19 -13.13 -25.00 32.04
N VAL A 20 -13.60 -23.76 32.18
CA VAL A 20 -13.16 -22.66 31.32
C VAL A 20 -11.72 -22.35 31.73
N GLY A 21 -10.77 -23.02 31.09
CA GLY A 21 -9.36 -22.65 31.15
C GLY A 21 -9.07 -21.71 30.00
N CYS A 22 -8.47 -20.55 30.30
CA CYS A 22 -7.74 -19.75 29.32
C CYS A 22 -6.60 -20.61 28.76
N GLY A 23 -6.88 -21.38 27.72
CA GLY A 23 -5.90 -22.14 26.99
C GLY A 23 -5.50 -21.33 25.76
N SER A 24 -4.23 -20.92 25.70
CA SER A 24 -3.58 -20.59 24.44
C SER A 24 -3.89 -21.71 23.44
N VAL A 25 -4.56 -21.39 22.34
CA VAL A 25 -4.87 -22.38 21.31
C VAL A 25 -3.54 -22.73 20.65
N ASN A 26 -2.99 -23.90 20.95
CA ASN A 26 -1.82 -24.41 20.22
C ASN A 26 -2.29 -24.78 18.80
N ILE A 27 -2.17 -23.85 17.85
CA ILE A 27 -2.40 -24.10 16.44
C ILE A 27 -1.23 -24.96 15.92
N VAL A 28 -1.45 -26.27 15.84
CA VAL A 28 -0.47 -27.20 15.25
C VAL A 28 -0.67 -27.19 13.73
N SER A 29 0.07 -26.34 13.04
CA SER A 29 0.25 -26.43 11.58
C SER A 29 1.41 -27.40 11.30
N THR A 30 1.19 -28.46 10.52
CA THR A 30 2.30 -29.29 10.02
C THR A 30 3.06 -28.48 8.99
N PRO A 31 4.37 -28.18 9.20
CA PRO A 31 5.15 -27.46 8.22
C PRO A 31 5.10 -28.19 6.89
N ILE A 32 4.87 -27.44 5.80
CA ILE A 32 5.01 -28.00 4.46
C ILE A 32 6.50 -28.29 4.27
N GLU A 33 6.87 -29.57 4.29
CA GLU A 33 8.26 -29.97 4.09
C GLU A 33 8.73 -29.61 2.67
N ASN A 34 10.03 -29.32 2.53
CA ASN A 34 10.73 -29.25 1.24
C ASN A 34 10.39 -28.06 0.31
N ILE A 35 9.78 -26.97 0.81
CA ILE A 35 9.53 -25.77 -0.01
C ILE A 35 10.82 -25.17 -0.61
N ASP A 36 11.94 -25.21 0.13
CA ASP A 36 13.23 -24.71 -0.32
C ASP A 36 13.93 -25.62 -1.35
N THR A 37 13.38 -26.81 -1.60
CA THR A 37 13.89 -27.73 -2.63
C THR A 37 13.09 -27.66 -3.93
N LEU A 38 12.02 -26.85 -3.95
CA LEU A 38 11.23 -26.65 -5.16
C LEU A 38 12.09 -25.98 -6.24
N PRO A 39 12.01 -26.43 -7.50
CA PRO A 39 12.71 -25.77 -8.58
C PRO A 39 12.20 -24.32 -8.69
N LEU A 40 13.14 -23.37 -8.70
CA LEU A 40 12.82 -21.96 -8.88
C LEU A 40 12.18 -21.73 -10.26
N LYS A 41 11.18 -20.87 -10.31
CA LYS A 41 10.66 -20.37 -11.58
C LYS A 41 11.71 -19.47 -12.23
N VAL A 42 12.26 -19.92 -13.35
CA VAL A 42 13.28 -19.16 -14.11
C VAL A 42 12.70 -18.41 -15.30
N THR A 43 11.45 -18.68 -15.67
CA THR A 43 10.75 -17.97 -16.73
C THR A 43 10.06 -16.72 -16.17
N ALA A 44 10.07 -15.64 -16.95
CA ALA A 44 9.29 -14.45 -16.63
C ALA A 44 7.80 -14.78 -16.51
N LEU A 45 7.10 -14.09 -15.62
CA LEU A 45 5.65 -14.18 -15.52
C LEU A 45 5.00 -13.69 -16.81
N THR A 46 3.94 -14.37 -17.24
CA THR A 46 3.05 -13.81 -18.28
C THR A 46 2.31 -12.59 -17.71
N GLU A 47 1.78 -11.73 -18.58
CA GLU A 47 0.99 -10.56 -18.17
C GLU A 47 -0.19 -10.95 -17.25
N ALA A 48 -0.88 -12.05 -17.57
CA ALA A 48 -1.96 -12.58 -16.73
C ALA A 48 -1.46 -13.04 -15.35
N GLN A 49 -0.28 -13.65 -15.28
CA GLN A 49 0.36 -14.02 -14.02
C GLN A 49 0.76 -12.77 -13.23
N GLN A 50 1.37 -11.77 -13.87
CA GLN A 50 1.73 -10.50 -13.20
C GLN A 50 0.53 -9.79 -12.58
N ARG A 51 -0.65 -9.88 -13.20
CA ARG A 51 -1.88 -9.30 -12.64
C ARG A 51 -2.45 -10.05 -11.44
N THR A 52 -2.08 -11.32 -11.23
CA THR A 52 -2.74 -12.20 -10.26
C THR A 52 -1.79 -13.00 -9.37
N TRP A 53 -0.48 -12.74 -9.44
CA TRP A 53 0.55 -13.57 -8.79
C TRP A 53 0.38 -13.66 -7.27
N GLY A 54 -0.12 -12.60 -6.63
CA GLY A 54 -0.38 -12.60 -5.19
C GLY A 54 -1.40 -13.66 -4.74
N HIS A 55 -2.23 -14.16 -5.67
CA HIS A 55 -3.21 -15.21 -5.42
C HIS A 55 -2.71 -16.63 -5.69
N ALA A 56 -1.52 -16.76 -6.28
CA ALA A 56 -0.91 -18.03 -6.64
C ALA A 56 -0.50 -18.85 -5.41
N ASP A 57 -0.28 -20.15 -5.60
CA ASP A 57 0.23 -21.06 -4.59
C ASP A 57 1.68 -21.46 -4.93
N LEU A 58 2.58 -21.39 -3.96
CA LEU A 58 3.99 -21.67 -4.18
C LEU A 58 4.25 -23.10 -4.68
N LEU A 59 3.48 -24.08 -4.20
CA LEU A 59 3.69 -25.49 -4.54
C LEU A 59 3.17 -25.82 -5.94
N THR A 60 2.01 -25.29 -6.32
CA THR A 60 1.37 -25.61 -7.59
C THR A 60 1.83 -24.70 -8.72
N ASP A 61 2.07 -23.42 -8.43
CA ASP A 61 2.32 -22.39 -9.43
C ASP A 61 3.80 -21.96 -9.49
N THR A 62 4.62 -22.36 -8.51
CA THR A 62 6.02 -21.93 -8.30
C THR A 62 6.19 -20.42 -8.04
N ILE A 63 5.10 -19.76 -7.63
CA ILE A 63 5.03 -18.31 -7.40
C ILE A 63 4.67 -18.08 -5.93
N PRO A 64 5.39 -17.21 -5.20
CA PRO A 64 5.21 -16.98 -3.75
C PRO A 64 3.98 -16.12 -3.44
N GLY A 65 2.79 -16.57 -3.87
CA GLY A 65 1.51 -15.98 -3.49
C GLY A 65 0.94 -16.54 -2.19
N MET A 66 -0.25 -16.08 -1.81
CA MET A 66 -0.93 -16.47 -0.55
C MET A 66 -1.90 -17.65 -0.72
N SER A 67 -1.84 -18.38 -1.84
CA SER A 67 -2.74 -19.50 -2.15
C SER A 67 -4.24 -19.14 -2.16
N VAL A 68 -4.59 -17.88 -2.45
CA VAL A 68 -5.98 -17.38 -2.47
C VAL A 68 -6.83 -18.15 -3.47
N ASN A 69 -6.32 -18.35 -4.70
CA ASN A 69 -7.07 -19.07 -5.74
C ASN A 69 -7.40 -20.51 -5.29
N LYS A 70 -6.42 -21.18 -4.71
CA LYS A 70 -6.57 -22.53 -4.16
C LYS A 70 -7.56 -22.58 -2.99
N ALA A 71 -7.54 -21.59 -2.09
CA ALA A 71 -8.53 -21.51 -1.01
C ALA A 71 -9.97 -21.42 -1.55
N TYR A 72 -10.20 -20.63 -2.61
CA TYR A 72 -11.51 -20.57 -3.26
C TYR A 72 -11.93 -21.89 -3.90
N THR A 73 -11.02 -22.55 -4.61
CA THR A 73 -11.30 -23.81 -5.31
C THR A 73 -11.48 -24.99 -4.35
N ASP A 74 -10.59 -25.15 -3.37
CA ASP A 74 -10.46 -26.38 -2.58
C ASP A 74 -11.20 -26.31 -1.24
N ILE A 75 -11.34 -25.11 -0.64
CA ILE A 75 -11.83 -24.95 0.73
C ILE A 75 -13.19 -24.26 0.78
N LEU A 76 -13.33 -23.11 0.11
CA LEU A 76 -14.53 -22.29 0.17
C LEU A 76 -15.62 -22.85 -0.74
N GLY A 77 -15.31 -23.12 -2.00
CA GLY A 77 -16.29 -23.57 -2.99
C GLY A 77 -17.55 -22.68 -2.98
N ASN A 78 -18.69 -23.26 -2.59
CA ASN A 78 -19.98 -22.57 -2.51
C ASN A 78 -20.38 -22.16 -1.07
N LYS A 79 -19.47 -22.26 -0.09
CA LYS A 79 -19.76 -21.86 1.30
C LYS A 79 -20.08 -20.36 1.36
N LYS A 80 -21.10 -20.03 2.15
CA LYS A 80 -21.50 -18.64 2.42
C LYS A 80 -20.97 -18.25 3.79
N GLY A 81 -20.22 -17.16 3.85
CA GLY A 81 -19.74 -16.58 5.10
C GLY A 81 -20.61 -15.42 5.60
N ALA A 82 -20.28 -14.91 6.78
CA ALA A 82 -20.79 -13.65 7.30
C ALA A 82 -20.15 -12.46 6.57
N ARG A 83 -20.89 -11.36 6.39
CA ARG A 83 -20.32 -10.16 5.78
C ARG A 83 -19.38 -9.49 6.79
N VAL A 84 -18.14 -9.23 6.38
CA VAL A 84 -17.11 -8.61 7.23
C VAL A 84 -16.90 -7.16 6.81
N ILE A 85 -16.90 -6.24 7.77
CA ILE A 85 -16.57 -4.83 7.53
C ILE A 85 -15.06 -4.68 7.70
N VAL A 86 -14.40 -4.15 6.67
CA VAL A 86 -12.98 -3.80 6.67
C VAL A 86 -12.88 -2.29 6.48
N ALA A 87 -12.37 -1.59 7.48
CA ALA A 87 -12.06 -0.18 7.37
C ALA A 87 -10.68 0.01 6.73
N VAL A 88 -10.59 0.90 5.75
CA VAL A 88 -9.34 1.29 5.09
C VAL A 88 -9.01 2.70 5.54
N LEU A 89 -8.01 2.82 6.42
CA LEU A 89 -7.48 4.10 6.88
C LEU A 89 -6.39 4.56 5.92
N ASP A 90 -6.73 5.51 5.05
CA ASP A 90 -5.89 5.89 3.92
C ASP A 90 -6.17 7.32 3.42
N SER A 91 -5.83 7.61 2.18
CA SER A 91 -5.97 8.87 1.44
C SER A 91 -7.35 9.08 0.82
N GLY A 92 -8.26 8.14 1.03
CA GLY A 92 -9.61 8.13 0.45
C GLY A 92 -9.76 7.10 -0.66
N ILE A 93 -11.00 6.75 -0.95
CA ILE A 93 -11.34 5.69 -1.92
C ILE A 93 -12.28 6.25 -2.97
N ASP A 94 -11.98 6.00 -4.24
CA ASP A 94 -12.95 6.17 -5.32
C ASP A 94 -14.02 5.08 -5.22
N PHE A 95 -14.99 5.29 -4.33
CA PHE A 95 -16.08 4.36 -4.07
C PHE A 95 -17.09 4.26 -5.22
N THR A 96 -16.89 5.03 -6.30
CA THR A 96 -17.65 4.92 -7.56
C THR A 96 -16.96 4.08 -8.62
N HIS A 97 -15.78 3.52 -8.30
CA HIS A 97 -15.06 2.62 -9.20
C HIS A 97 -15.90 1.37 -9.52
N GLU A 98 -15.96 0.99 -10.80
CA GLU A 98 -16.83 -0.09 -11.31
C GLU A 98 -16.56 -1.49 -10.70
N ASP A 99 -15.37 -1.67 -10.14
CA ASP A 99 -14.93 -2.89 -9.46
C ASP A 99 -15.08 -2.84 -7.93
N LEU A 100 -15.56 -1.71 -7.38
CA LEU A 100 -15.72 -1.47 -5.94
C LEU A 100 -17.14 -1.08 -5.51
N ASP A 101 -17.96 -0.57 -6.42
CA ASP A 101 -19.29 0.00 -6.11
C ASP A 101 -20.24 -0.97 -5.37
N GLY A 102 -20.14 -2.28 -5.63
CA GLY A 102 -20.92 -3.31 -4.95
C GLY A 102 -20.37 -3.80 -3.60
N VAL A 103 -19.15 -3.38 -3.22
CA VAL A 103 -18.48 -3.84 -1.99
C VAL A 103 -18.27 -2.75 -0.94
N MET A 104 -18.75 -1.53 -1.17
CA MET A 104 -18.68 -0.46 -0.17
C MET A 104 -19.58 -0.74 1.04
N TRP A 105 -19.09 -0.38 2.23
CA TRP A 105 -19.90 -0.26 3.44
C TRP A 105 -20.86 0.91 3.30
N THR A 106 -22.03 0.80 3.90
CA THR A 106 -23.02 1.89 3.91
C THR A 106 -23.56 2.04 5.32
N ASN A 107 -23.39 3.23 5.91
CA ASN A 107 -24.07 3.59 7.15
C ASN A 107 -25.57 3.66 6.86
N LYS A 108 -26.35 2.76 7.48
CA LYS A 108 -27.82 2.74 7.32
C LYS A 108 -28.53 3.73 8.24
N GLY A 109 -27.80 4.32 9.20
CA GLY A 109 -28.27 5.38 10.07
C GLY A 109 -28.43 6.71 9.34
N GLU A 110 -27.60 6.95 8.33
CA GLU A 110 -27.52 8.21 7.60
C GLU A 110 -28.50 8.35 6.44
N LYS A 111 -28.98 9.57 6.20
CA LYS A 111 -29.63 9.95 4.94
C LYS A 111 -28.65 10.79 4.10
N PRO A 112 -28.17 10.26 2.97
CA PRO A 112 -27.12 10.91 2.19
C PRO A 112 -27.41 12.37 1.82
N GLY A 113 -26.50 13.27 2.18
CA GLY A 113 -26.42 14.65 1.68
C GLY A 113 -27.45 15.59 2.31
N ASN A 114 -27.88 15.33 3.54
CA ASN A 114 -28.86 16.18 4.23
C ASN A 114 -28.21 17.19 5.19
N GLY A 115 -26.89 17.12 5.39
CA GLY A 115 -26.10 18.01 6.24
C GLY A 115 -26.33 17.79 7.73
N LYS A 116 -26.73 16.58 8.15
CA LYS A 116 -27.00 16.23 9.55
C LYS A 116 -26.38 14.87 9.87
N ASP A 117 -26.02 14.72 11.13
CA ASP A 117 -25.78 13.43 11.76
C ASP A 117 -27.15 12.84 12.15
N ASP A 118 -27.65 11.88 11.36
CA ASP A 118 -28.99 11.30 11.53
C ASP A 118 -29.01 10.20 12.60
N ASP A 119 -27.89 9.52 12.84
CA ASP A 119 -27.78 8.44 13.81
C ASP A 119 -27.20 8.87 15.18
N GLY A 120 -26.68 10.09 15.27
CA GLY A 120 -26.17 10.71 16.48
C GLY A 120 -24.77 10.22 16.86
N ASN A 121 -24.00 9.66 15.93
CA ASN A 121 -22.65 9.14 16.16
C ASN A 121 -21.56 10.24 16.20
N GLY A 122 -21.91 11.48 15.89
CA GLY A 122 -21.01 12.64 15.84
C GLY A 122 -20.42 12.95 14.47
N TYR A 123 -20.80 12.22 13.42
CA TYR A 123 -20.22 12.31 12.09
C TYR A 123 -21.31 12.61 11.05
N VAL A 124 -21.28 13.81 10.48
CA VAL A 124 -22.30 14.26 9.53
C VAL A 124 -22.14 13.57 8.17
N ASP A 125 -23.23 12.99 7.66
CA ASP A 125 -23.33 12.39 6.32
C ASP A 125 -22.26 11.30 6.04
N ASP A 126 -21.86 10.50 7.04
CA ASP A 126 -20.78 9.50 6.98
C ASP A 126 -21.16 8.18 6.24
N VAL A 127 -21.84 8.32 5.09
CA VAL A 127 -22.51 7.24 4.36
C VAL A 127 -21.60 6.08 3.99
N HIS A 128 -20.38 6.34 3.52
CA HIS A 128 -19.40 5.31 3.12
C HIS A 128 -18.14 5.32 4.00
N GLY A 129 -18.19 6.06 5.10
CA GLY A 129 -17.07 6.37 5.97
C GLY A 129 -16.89 7.89 6.13
N TYR A 130 -15.73 8.32 6.63
CA TYR A 130 -15.52 9.70 7.06
C TYR A 130 -14.16 10.28 6.66
N ASN A 131 -14.13 11.58 6.42
CA ASN A 131 -12.94 12.35 6.02
C ASN A 131 -12.49 13.28 7.14
N PHE A 132 -11.42 12.88 7.83
CA PHE A 132 -10.79 13.68 8.89
C PHE A 132 -9.89 14.80 8.34
N LEU A 133 -9.60 14.79 7.04
CA LEU A 133 -8.74 15.80 6.42
C LEU A 133 -9.51 17.04 5.95
N GLY A 134 -10.86 17.01 5.97
CA GLY A 134 -11.69 18.08 5.43
C GLY A 134 -11.19 18.54 4.06
N ASP A 135 -10.96 19.85 3.92
CA ASP A 135 -10.41 20.49 2.72
C ASP A 135 -8.87 20.43 2.58
N SER A 136 -8.13 19.89 3.56
CA SER A 136 -6.68 19.68 3.43
C SER A 136 -6.32 18.59 2.40
N TYR A 137 -5.19 18.77 1.73
CA TYR A 137 -4.63 17.82 0.77
C TYR A 137 -3.11 17.77 0.89
N TYR A 138 -2.42 18.87 0.57
CA TYR A 138 -0.97 18.98 0.80
C TYR A 138 -0.70 19.21 2.28
N GLU A 139 0.21 18.41 2.85
CA GLU A 139 0.66 18.52 4.22
C GLU A 139 2.17 18.33 4.33
N GLN A 140 2.72 18.84 5.43
CA GLN A 140 4.14 18.69 5.72
C GLN A 140 4.45 17.28 6.24
N GLN A 141 5.68 16.82 6.01
CA GLN A 141 6.25 15.72 6.79
C GLN A 141 6.31 16.10 8.27
N GLU A 142 6.16 15.12 9.17
CA GLU A 142 6.02 15.38 10.60
C GLU A 142 7.26 16.12 11.16
N PHE A 143 8.48 15.75 10.73
CA PHE A 143 9.69 16.43 11.19
C PHE A 143 9.70 17.93 10.82
N ALA A 144 9.12 18.32 9.68
CA ALA A 144 9.02 19.73 9.30
C ALA A 144 7.98 20.47 10.17
N ARG A 145 6.84 19.83 10.45
CA ARG A 145 5.81 20.35 11.38
C ARG A 145 6.37 20.53 12.79
N MET A 146 7.08 19.54 13.30
CA MET A 146 7.71 19.57 14.63
C MET A 146 8.68 20.74 14.76
N LEU A 147 9.49 21.03 13.73
CA LEU A 147 10.42 22.14 13.74
C LEU A 147 9.71 23.50 13.69
N ARG A 148 8.64 23.63 12.90
CA ARG A 148 7.82 24.85 12.85
C ARG A 148 7.17 25.14 14.21
N LEU A 149 6.58 24.12 14.83
CA LEU A 149 5.76 24.26 16.03
C LEU A 149 6.54 24.09 17.34
N GLY A 150 7.81 23.68 17.27
CA GLY A 150 8.65 23.44 18.44
C GLY A 150 8.30 22.19 19.23
N LEU A 151 7.70 21.17 18.60
CA LEU A 151 7.24 19.94 19.25
C LEU A 151 8.40 19.01 19.64
N GLY A 152 8.22 18.24 20.72
CA GLY A 152 9.22 17.31 21.24
C GLY A 152 10.30 17.96 22.12
N ASP A 153 11.24 17.16 22.59
CA ASP A 153 12.44 17.67 23.28
C ASP A 153 13.53 18.11 22.30
N GLU A 154 14.62 18.70 22.81
CA GLU A 154 15.69 19.20 21.93
C GLU A 154 16.41 18.08 21.18
N ALA A 155 16.55 16.89 21.77
CA ALA A 155 17.16 15.75 21.11
C ALA A 155 16.33 15.30 19.91
N THR A 156 15.00 15.26 20.05
CA THR A 156 14.06 14.89 19.00
C THR A 156 14.06 15.95 17.89
N ARG A 157 14.03 17.25 18.24
CA ARG A 157 14.13 18.34 17.25
C ARG A 157 15.48 18.35 16.53
N ALA A 158 16.57 17.97 17.18
CA ALA A 158 17.86 17.84 16.52
C ALA A 158 17.84 16.76 15.42
N LYS A 159 17.24 15.59 15.71
CA LYS A 159 17.03 14.53 14.71
C LYS A 159 16.11 14.98 13.57
N ALA A 160 15.01 15.66 13.89
CA ALA A 160 14.10 16.23 12.89
C ALA A 160 14.82 17.22 11.96
N ARG A 161 15.73 18.04 12.50
CA ARG A 161 16.54 18.98 11.73
C ARG A 161 17.56 18.29 10.83
N GLU A 162 18.17 17.23 11.31
CA GLU A 162 19.08 16.40 10.52
C GLU A 162 18.35 15.77 9.33
N GLU A 163 17.19 15.14 9.57
CA GLU A 163 16.40 14.51 8.52
C GLU A 163 15.86 15.53 7.50
N LEU A 164 15.35 16.69 7.97
CA LEU A 164 14.94 17.78 7.09
C LEU A 164 16.08 18.23 6.18
N ASN A 165 17.27 18.49 6.74
CA ASN A 165 18.42 18.96 5.95
C ASN A 165 18.86 17.90 4.93
N LYS A 166 18.85 16.63 5.32
CA LYS A 166 19.20 15.49 4.46
C LYS A 166 18.22 15.37 3.29
N GLU A 167 16.92 15.30 3.54
CA GLU A 167 15.91 15.16 2.49
C GLU A 167 15.84 16.42 1.63
N TYR A 168 15.91 17.62 2.21
CA TYR A 168 15.92 18.88 1.45
C TYR A 168 17.10 18.93 0.48
N LYS A 169 18.31 18.56 0.93
CA LYS A 169 19.49 18.50 0.07
C LYS A 169 19.30 17.48 -1.06
N LYS A 170 18.86 16.26 -0.73
CA LYS A 170 18.62 15.17 -1.69
C LYS A 170 17.64 15.59 -2.79
N TYR A 171 16.47 16.14 -2.43
CA TYR A 171 15.47 16.54 -3.42
C TYR A 171 15.88 17.79 -4.19
N SER A 172 16.57 18.75 -3.57
CA SER A 172 17.12 19.92 -4.27
C SER A 172 18.17 19.54 -5.31
N ASP A 173 19.06 18.60 -4.98
CA ASP A 173 20.09 18.11 -5.88
C ASP A 173 19.48 17.29 -7.02
N ASN A 174 18.54 16.39 -6.72
CA ASN A 174 17.82 15.62 -7.73
C ASN A 174 17.01 16.50 -8.69
N LYS A 175 16.30 17.51 -8.17
CA LYS A 175 15.58 18.50 -9.00
C LYS A 175 16.54 19.20 -9.95
N ARG A 176 17.69 19.65 -9.46
CA ARG A 176 18.69 20.33 -10.29
C ARG A 176 19.28 19.42 -11.36
N ALA A 177 19.51 18.15 -11.03
CA ALA A 177 19.98 17.15 -11.99
C ALA A 177 18.93 16.92 -13.09
N TYR A 178 17.65 16.76 -12.73
CA TYR A 178 16.57 16.57 -13.70
C TYR A 178 16.35 17.80 -14.58
N VAL A 179 16.40 19.01 -14.03
CA VAL A 179 16.36 20.26 -14.83
C VAL A 179 17.52 20.28 -15.83
N SER A 180 18.74 19.98 -15.38
CA SER A 180 19.92 19.98 -16.25
C SER A 180 19.81 18.93 -17.37
N SER A 181 19.35 17.72 -17.05
CA SER A 181 19.13 16.66 -18.04
C SER A 181 18.03 17.03 -19.04
N LYS A 182 16.93 17.62 -18.56
CA LYS A 182 15.83 18.08 -19.41
C LYS A 182 16.31 19.16 -20.39
N ASP A 183 16.97 20.20 -19.89
CA ASP A 183 17.47 21.31 -20.71
C ASP A 183 18.46 20.81 -21.78
N GLN A 184 19.34 19.87 -21.41
CA GLN A 184 20.27 19.25 -22.35
C GLN A 184 19.53 18.45 -23.43
N THR A 185 18.57 17.60 -23.05
CA THR A 185 17.80 16.79 -24.01
C THR A 185 16.94 17.67 -24.91
N GLU A 186 16.30 18.72 -24.40
CA GLU A 186 15.55 19.70 -25.19
C GLU A 186 16.43 20.41 -26.25
N GLN A 187 17.66 20.79 -25.87
CA GLN A 187 18.62 21.39 -26.80
C GLN A 187 19.02 20.43 -27.92
N ILE A 188 19.35 19.17 -27.58
CA ILE A 188 19.71 18.16 -28.59
C ILE A 188 18.49 17.83 -29.47
N HIS A 189 17.31 17.66 -28.87
CA HIS A 189 16.07 17.37 -29.59
C HIS A 189 15.78 18.47 -30.63
N LYS A 190 15.96 19.74 -30.27
CA LYS A 190 15.83 20.87 -31.21
C LYS A 190 16.85 20.79 -32.35
N ILE A 191 18.13 20.51 -32.05
CA ILE A 191 19.20 20.38 -33.05
C ILE A 191 18.89 19.24 -34.04
N VAL A 192 18.45 18.08 -33.53
CA VAL A 192 18.09 16.93 -34.37
C VAL A 192 16.89 17.26 -35.26
N LYS A 193 15.87 17.91 -34.71
CA LYS A 193 14.69 18.34 -35.47
C LYS A 193 15.03 19.34 -36.59
N GLU A 194 15.93 20.29 -36.32
CA GLU A 194 16.41 21.23 -37.35
C GLU A 194 17.23 20.52 -38.43
N ALA A 195 18.09 19.57 -38.05
CA ALA A 195 18.86 18.76 -38.98
C ALA A 195 17.95 17.87 -39.85
N ASP A 196 16.91 17.26 -39.26
CA ASP A 196 15.92 16.45 -39.97
C ASP A 196 15.23 17.26 -41.06
N LEU A 197 14.71 18.44 -40.71
CA LEU A 197 14.08 19.35 -41.68
C LEU A 197 15.01 19.75 -42.82
N ALA A 198 16.31 19.96 -42.53
CA ALA A 198 17.30 20.27 -43.55
C ALA A 198 17.51 19.11 -44.53
N ILE A 199 17.56 17.86 -44.02
CA ILE A 199 17.72 16.65 -44.83
C ILE A 199 16.45 16.37 -45.64
N GLN A 200 15.26 16.48 -45.04
CA GLN A 200 13.99 16.35 -45.75
C GLN A 200 13.89 17.32 -46.92
N LYS A 201 14.26 18.58 -46.69
CA LYS A 201 14.29 19.62 -47.72
C LYS A 201 15.31 19.31 -48.83
N HIS A 202 16.48 18.78 -48.48
CA HIS A 202 17.50 18.42 -49.46
C HIS A 202 17.08 17.23 -50.33
N LEU A 203 16.52 16.18 -49.72
CA LEU A 203 16.08 14.97 -50.41
C LEU A 203 14.70 15.12 -51.07
N GLY A 204 13.97 16.19 -50.76
CA GLY A 204 12.63 16.46 -51.30
C GLY A 204 11.55 15.51 -50.78
N LYS A 205 11.71 14.97 -49.57
CA LYS A 205 10.82 13.96 -49.00
C LYS A 205 10.82 13.98 -47.48
N GLU A 206 9.69 13.58 -46.90
CA GLU A 206 9.47 13.60 -45.45
C GLU A 206 10.14 12.43 -44.72
N THR A 207 10.40 11.31 -45.42
CA THR A 207 11.06 10.13 -44.85
C THR A 207 12.23 9.69 -45.72
N TYR A 208 13.31 9.26 -45.08
CA TYR A 208 14.56 8.85 -45.71
C TYR A 208 15.25 7.75 -44.89
N THR A 209 16.16 7.01 -45.52
CA THR A 209 16.93 5.95 -44.87
C THR A 209 18.33 6.42 -44.48
N LYS A 210 18.98 5.66 -43.61
CA LYS A 210 20.37 5.88 -43.21
C LYS A 210 21.33 5.91 -44.40
N GLU A 211 21.11 5.04 -45.37
CA GLU A 211 21.91 4.94 -46.59
C GLU A 211 21.76 6.20 -47.45
N GLU A 212 20.54 6.75 -47.53
CA GLU A 212 20.26 7.96 -48.30
C GLU A 212 20.91 9.18 -47.68
N VAL A 213 20.94 9.28 -46.34
CA VAL A 213 21.69 10.33 -45.63
C VAL A 213 23.19 10.16 -45.83
N GLY A 214 23.68 8.91 -45.76
CA GLY A 214 25.10 8.60 -45.98
C GLY A 214 25.59 8.85 -47.42
N ALA A 215 24.68 8.92 -48.38
CA ALA A 215 24.96 9.21 -49.79
C ALA A 215 24.92 10.72 -50.13
N ILE A 216 24.62 11.60 -49.16
CA ILE A 216 24.57 13.04 -49.40
C ILE A 216 25.99 13.59 -49.63
N GLU A 217 26.28 13.96 -50.88
CA GLU A 217 27.47 14.71 -51.24
C GLU A 217 27.13 16.21 -51.35
N THR A 218 27.76 17.04 -50.52
CA THR A 218 27.51 18.49 -50.50
C THR A 218 28.75 19.29 -50.14
N THR A 219 28.83 20.51 -50.66
CA THR A 219 29.83 21.52 -50.25
C THR A 219 29.28 22.52 -49.22
N ASP A 220 27.98 22.46 -48.92
CA ASP A 220 27.34 23.27 -47.87
C ASP A 220 27.71 22.72 -46.48
N PRO A 221 28.48 23.47 -45.66
CA PRO A 221 28.88 23.02 -44.33
C PRO A 221 27.70 22.76 -43.38
N SER A 222 26.57 23.46 -43.56
CA SER A 222 25.38 23.30 -42.72
C SER A 222 24.65 21.99 -43.03
N LEU A 223 24.52 21.66 -44.32
CA LEU A 223 23.92 20.39 -44.73
C LEU A 223 24.81 19.20 -44.38
N SER A 224 26.13 19.33 -44.55
CA SER A 224 27.09 18.30 -44.13
C SER A 224 27.04 18.00 -42.63
N ARG A 225 26.92 19.06 -41.80
CA ARG A 225 26.71 18.91 -40.35
C ARG A 225 25.37 18.23 -40.05
N SER A 226 24.29 18.64 -40.71
CA SER A 226 22.96 18.06 -40.51
C SER A 226 22.95 16.57 -40.86
N ALA A 227 23.57 16.19 -41.99
CA ALA A 227 23.72 14.79 -42.39
C ALA A 227 24.50 13.98 -41.35
N SER A 228 25.58 14.54 -40.79
CA SER A 228 26.37 13.88 -39.75
C SER A 228 25.57 13.66 -38.46
N ILE A 229 24.79 14.66 -38.02
CA ILE A 229 23.92 14.56 -36.84
C ILE A 229 22.89 13.45 -37.05
N ILE A 230 22.18 13.48 -38.18
CA ILE A 230 21.14 12.50 -38.51
C ILE A 230 21.72 11.09 -38.65
N GLN A 231 22.90 10.95 -39.25
CA GLN A 231 23.57 9.66 -39.36
C GLN A 231 23.93 9.06 -37.99
N GLN A 232 24.31 9.91 -37.02
CA GLN A 232 24.50 9.49 -35.64
C GLN A 232 23.18 9.07 -34.99
N MET A 233 22.05 9.75 -35.26
CA MET A 233 20.77 9.42 -34.65
C MET A 233 20.25 8.02 -35.00
N TYR A 234 20.61 7.47 -36.17
CA TYR A 234 20.32 6.08 -36.52
C TYR A 234 21.04 5.01 -35.65
N SER A 235 21.87 5.40 -34.67
CA SER A 235 22.33 4.47 -33.63
C SER A 235 21.36 4.33 -32.45
N TYR A 236 20.33 5.20 -32.38
CA TYR A 236 19.38 5.28 -31.28
C TYR A 236 17.95 4.84 -31.65
N GLY A 237 17.67 4.64 -32.94
CA GLY A 237 16.37 4.18 -33.44
C GLY A 237 16.43 3.84 -34.93
N GLU A 238 15.37 3.19 -35.44
CA GLU A 238 15.26 2.79 -36.85
C GLU A 238 14.88 3.96 -37.75
N SER A 239 14.26 5.00 -37.19
CA SER A 239 13.87 6.22 -37.91
C SER A 239 14.08 7.49 -37.07
N ILE A 240 14.25 8.63 -37.74
CA ILE A 240 14.37 9.93 -37.05
C ILE A 240 13.10 10.33 -36.31
N PRO A 241 11.87 10.12 -36.84
CA PRO A 241 10.65 10.34 -36.08
C PRO A 241 10.58 9.52 -34.78
N GLU A 242 11.03 8.26 -34.81
CA GLU A 242 11.10 7.41 -33.62
C GLU A 242 12.12 7.97 -32.60
N VAL A 243 13.32 8.35 -33.04
CA VAL A 243 14.33 8.95 -32.15
C VAL A 243 13.81 10.23 -31.50
N LEU A 244 13.17 11.12 -32.27
CA LEU A 244 12.56 12.34 -31.73
C LEU A 244 11.45 12.03 -30.72
N ALA A 245 10.62 11.01 -30.96
CA ALA A 245 9.59 10.58 -30.03
C ALA A 245 10.17 10.04 -28.71
N LEU A 246 11.25 9.24 -28.78
CA LEU A 246 11.96 8.75 -27.59
C LEU A 246 12.56 9.92 -26.77
N MET A 247 13.17 10.89 -27.44
CA MET A 247 13.71 12.07 -26.77
C MET A 247 12.61 12.92 -26.13
N GLN A 248 11.45 13.06 -26.77
CA GLN A 248 10.30 13.75 -26.19
C GLN A 248 9.78 13.02 -24.95
N ALA A 249 9.68 11.68 -25.00
CA ALA A 249 9.30 10.88 -23.83
C ALA A 249 10.28 11.05 -22.66
N ASP A 250 11.59 11.15 -22.93
CA ASP A 250 12.59 11.46 -21.90
C ASP A 250 12.40 12.87 -21.31
N ILE A 251 12.11 13.87 -22.15
CA ILE A 251 11.81 15.25 -21.70
C ILE A 251 10.60 15.27 -20.77
N ASP A 252 9.54 14.57 -21.15
CA ASP A 252 8.30 14.48 -20.37
C ASP A 252 8.56 13.78 -19.03
N ARG A 253 9.32 12.67 -19.04
CA ARG A 253 9.75 11.98 -17.82
C ARG A 253 10.59 12.87 -16.89
N PHE A 254 11.50 13.68 -17.45
CA PHE A 254 12.24 14.63 -16.62
C PHE A 254 11.33 15.70 -16.04
N GLN A 255 10.35 16.18 -16.82
CA GLN A 255 9.37 17.16 -16.34
C GLN A 255 8.53 16.60 -15.18
N GLU A 256 8.05 15.37 -15.28
CA GLU A 256 7.34 14.68 -14.18
C GLU A 256 8.20 14.60 -12.92
N GLY A 257 9.48 14.21 -13.05
CA GLY A 257 10.41 14.19 -11.92
C GLY A 257 10.64 15.57 -11.30
N ILE A 258 10.72 16.63 -12.11
CA ILE A 258 10.83 18.01 -11.62
C ILE A 258 9.59 18.40 -10.81
N LEU A 259 8.39 18.06 -11.28
CA LEU A 259 7.14 18.33 -10.57
C LEU A 259 7.13 17.60 -9.22
N TYR A 260 7.44 16.31 -9.22
CA TYR A 260 7.55 15.49 -8.00
C TYR A 260 8.52 16.10 -6.97
N PHE A 261 9.73 16.47 -7.39
CA PHE A 261 10.70 17.07 -6.48
C PHE A 261 10.32 18.48 -6.03
N SER A 262 9.60 19.24 -6.87
CA SER A 262 9.10 20.56 -6.49
C SER A 262 8.04 20.45 -5.41
N GLU A 263 7.07 19.55 -5.58
CA GLU A 263 6.02 19.29 -4.59
C GLU A 263 6.61 18.93 -3.20
N ARG A 264 7.58 18.01 -3.18
CA ARG A 264 8.31 17.65 -1.96
C ARG A 264 8.94 18.88 -1.28
N LEU A 265 9.58 19.75 -2.04
CA LEU A 265 10.28 20.92 -1.50
C LEU A 265 9.31 22.04 -1.07
N ASP A 266 8.25 22.27 -1.85
CA ASP A 266 7.35 23.40 -1.71
C ASP A 266 6.31 23.17 -0.61
N TYR A 267 5.91 21.91 -0.38
CA TYR A 267 4.91 21.53 0.63
C TYR A 267 5.50 20.65 1.74
N HIS A 268 6.04 19.48 1.40
CA HIS A 268 6.34 18.44 2.39
C HIS A 268 7.50 18.81 3.32
N LEU A 269 8.52 19.48 2.79
CA LEU A 269 9.73 19.90 3.52
C LEU A 269 9.73 21.39 3.89
N ASN A 270 8.76 22.16 3.39
CA ASN A 270 8.70 23.58 3.63
C ASN A 270 8.15 23.86 5.04
N VAL A 271 9.02 24.23 5.97
CA VAL A 271 8.64 24.56 7.36
C VAL A 271 7.65 25.72 7.49
N ASN A 272 7.46 26.54 6.45
CA ASN A 272 6.53 27.68 6.45
C ASN A 272 5.19 27.36 5.77
N PHE A 273 5.05 26.18 5.15
CA PHE A 273 3.78 25.77 4.55
C PHE A 273 2.77 25.36 5.64
N GLU A 274 1.49 25.68 5.46
CA GLU A 274 0.40 25.43 6.40
C GLU A 274 -0.81 24.83 5.67
N GLY A 275 -0.82 23.50 5.51
CA GLY A 275 -1.93 22.77 4.87
C GLY A 275 -3.18 22.65 5.75
N ARG A 276 -2.98 22.54 7.07
CA ARG A 276 -4.05 22.20 8.02
C ARG A 276 -5.11 23.26 8.23
N THR A 277 -4.83 24.51 7.91
CA THR A 277 -5.73 25.65 8.17
C THR A 277 -7.14 25.45 7.57
N ALA A 278 -7.24 24.73 6.45
CA ALA A 278 -8.52 24.45 5.79
C ALA A 278 -9.45 23.50 6.58
N VAL A 279 -8.93 22.73 7.54
CA VAL A 279 -9.72 21.78 8.35
C VAL A 279 -10.45 22.47 9.49
N GLY A 280 -9.90 23.58 9.99
CA GLY A 280 -10.53 24.38 11.05
C GLY A 280 -10.41 23.79 12.46
N ASP A 281 -9.53 22.81 12.66
CA ASP A 281 -9.31 22.13 13.94
C ASP A 281 -7.95 22.49 14.58
N ASN A 282 -7.74 22.01 15.80
CA ASN A 282 -6.45 21.92 16.45
C ASN A 282 -5.94 20.47 16.36
N PRO A 283 -4.96 20.18 15.48
CA PRO A 283 -4.44 18.82 15.30
C PRO A 283 -3.65 18.28 16.50
N TYR A 284 -3.35 19.12 17.50
CA TYR A 284 -2.60 18.77 18.71
C TYR A 284 -3.46 18.84 19.98
N ASP A 285 -4.78 18.70 19.81
CA ASP A 285 -5.74 18.48 20.90
C ASP A 285 -6.65 17.31 20.52
N ILE A 286 -6.44 16.15 21.16
CA ILE A 286 -7.23 14.93 20.90
C ILE A 286 -8.71 15.09 21.25
N THR A 287 -9.08 16.10 22.04
CA THR A 287 -10.48 16.37 22.41
C THR A 287 -11.22 17.21 21.37
N ASP A 288 -10.48 17.83 20.45
CA ASP A 288 -11.06 18.53 19.32
C ASP A 288 -11.42 17.52 18.21
N ALA A 289 -12.62 16.94 18.35
CA ALA A 289 -13.13 15.84 17.54
C ALA A 289 -14.28 16.24 16.58
N ASP A 290 -14.77 17.48 16.66
CA ASP A 290 -15.89 18.00 15.84
C ASP A 290 -15.36 18.70 14.58
N TYR A 291 -14.83 17.91 13.63
CA TYR A 291 -14.25 18.39 12.37
C TYR A 291 -14.37 17.33 11.27
N GLY A 292 -13.98 17.69 10.04
CA GLY A 292 -14.05 16.81 8.88
C GLY A 292 -15.40 16.83 8.18
N ASP A 293 -15.64 15.84 7.32
CA ASP A 293 -16.88 15.71 6.56
C ASP A 293 -17.16 14.25 6.13
N GLY A 294 -18.40 13.98 5.70
CA GLY A 294 -18.86 12.68 5.22
C GLY A 294 -18.41 12.28 3.82
N ASN A 295 -17.39 12.94 3.23
CA ASN A 295 -16.88 12.61 1.89
C ASN A 295 -15.47 11.98 1.95
N PRO A 296 -15.35 10.67 2.19
CA PRO A 296 -14.06 9.98 2.24
C PRO A 296 -13.47 9.66 0.86
N LYS A 297 -13.97 10.27 -0.22
CA LYS A 297 -13.42 10.08 -1.56
C LYS A 297 -12.02 10.70 -1.69
N ASN A 298 -11.19 10.13 -2.56
CA ASN A 298 -9.98 10.79 -3.02
C ASN A 298 -10.32 12.16 -3.67
N LYS A 299 -9.44 13.16 -3.50
CA LYS A 299 -9.62 14.52 -4.04
C LYS A 299 -9.18 14.68 -5.47
N VAL A 300 -8.14 13.95 -5.86
CA VAL A 300 -7.55 14.00 -7.20
C VAL A 300 -7.24 12.58 -7.67
N ALA A 301 -7.15 12.36 -8.98
CA ALA A 301 -6.93 11.03 -9.55
C ALA A 301 -5.57 10.43 -9.13
N GLU A 302 -4.57 11.29 -8.92
CA GLU A 302 -3.23 10.91 -8.46
C GLU A 302 -3.22 10.37 -7.02
N GLU A 303 -4.20 10.74 -6.20
CA GLU A 303 -4.45 10.20 -4.85
C GLU A 303 -5.09 8.80 -4.96
N SER A 304 -4.35 7.89 -5.59
CA SER A 304 -4.83 6.57 -5.99
C SER A 304 -4.65 5.47 -4.94
N HIS A 305 -3.93 5.77 -3.86
CA HIS A 305 -3.44 4.77 -2.92
C HIS A 305 -4.58 4.04 -2.19
N GLY A 306 -5.56 4.77 -1.64
CA GLY A 306 -6.67 4.13 -0.93
C GLY A 306 -7.55 3.27 -1.84
N THR A 307 -7.83 3.73 -3.08
CA THR A 307 -8.53 2.93 -4.09
C THR A 307 -7.76 1.65 -4.43
N HIS A 308 -6.42 1.72 -4.52
CA HIS A 308 -5.56 0.56 -4.80
C HIS A 308 -5.61 -0.46 -3.67
N VAL A 309 -5.49 0.01 -2.43
CA VAL A 309 -5.61 -0.79 -1.21
C VAL A 309 -6.98 -1.47 -1.12
N ALA A 310 -8.07 -0.74 -1.40
CA ALA A 310 -9.43 -1.27 -1.38
C ALA A 310 -9.64 -2.40 -2.41
N GLY A 311 -9.12 -2.24 -3.63
CA GLY A 311 -9.20 -3.26 -4.67
C GLY A 311 -8.49 -4.56 -4.29
N ILE A 312 -7.31 -4.48 -3.66
CA ILE A 312 -6.58 -5.67 -3.20
C ILE A 312 -7.43 -6.46 -2.20
N ILE A 313 -8.13 -5.78 -1.29
CA ILE A 313 -8.99 -6.44 -0.30
C ILE A 313 -10.23 -7.03 -0.97
N ALA A 314 -10.91 -6.25 -1.81
CA ALA A 314 -12.34 -6.42 -2.04
C ALA A 314 -12.84 -6.24 -3.48
N ALA A 315 -11.97 -6.01 -4.48
CA ALA A 315 -12.43 -5.89 -5.87
C ALA A 315 -13.34 -7.07 -6.25
N GLU A 316 -14.43 -6.76 -6.94
CA GLU A 316 -15.55 -7.68 -7.13
C GLU A 316 -15.12 -8.95 -7.86
N ARG A 317 -15.15 -10.09 -7.15
CA ARG A 317 -14.68 -11.34 -7.74
C ARG A 317 -15.63 -11.86 -8.84
N ASN A 318 -15.05 -12.21 -9.99
CA ASN A 318 -15.70 -12.86 -11.14
C ASN A 318 -16.75 -11.99 -11.88
N ASN A 319 -16.62 -10.67 -11.86
CA ASN A 319 -17.45 -9.75 -12.67
C ASN A 319 -16.97 -9.63 -14.13
N GLY A 320 -15.76 -10.13 -14.44
CA GLY A 320 -15.22 -10.16 -15.80
C GLY A 320 -14.45 -8.91 -16.23
N ILE A 321 -14.21 -7.99 -15.30
CA ILE A 321 -13.38 -6.79 -15.48
C ILE A 321 -12.18 -6.85 -14.53
N GLY A 322 -11.22 -5.94 -14.73
CA GLY A 322 -10.20 -5.65 -13.73
C GLY A 322 -9.46 -6.85 -13.13
N MET A 323 -9.64 -7.01 -11.82
CA MET A 323 -9.00 -8.04 -11.02
C MET A 323 -9.91 -8.54 -9.89
N ASN A 324 -9.62 -9.72 -9.36
CA ASN A 324 -10.35 -10.26 -8.21
C ASN A 324 -9.69 -9.77 -6.91
N GLY A 325 -10.40 -9.13 -6.00
CA GLY A 325 -9.89 -8.84 -4.65
C GLY A 325 -9.67 -10.13 -3.85
N VAL A 326 -8.84 -10.08 -2.80
CA VAL A 326 -8.51 -11.27 -2.00
C VAL A 326 -9.76 -11.89 -1.36
N ALA A 327 -10.64 -11.07 -0.80
CA ALA A 327 -11.85 -11.50 -0.12
C ALA A 327 -13.12 -11.30 -0.96
N ASN A 328 -14.15 -12.07 -0.62
CA ASN A 328 -15.53 -11.82 -1.06
C ASN A 328 -16.42 -11.66 0.15
N ASN A 329 -17.64 -11.14 -0.05
CA ASN A 329 -18.59 -10.89 1.02
C ASN A 329 -18.01 -9.96 2.11
N VAL A 330 -17.37 -8.88 1.66
CA VAL A 330 -16.80 -7.83 2.51
C VAL A 330 -17.54 -6.51 2.28
N ALA A 331 -17.37 -5.59 3.21
CA ALA A 331 -17.84 -4.21 3.11
C ALA A 331 -16.66 -3.28 3.41
N ILE A 332 -16.25 -2.45 2.46
CA ILE A 332 -15.15 -1.51 2.64
C ILE A 332 -15.67 -0.20 3.23
N MET A 333 -15.19 0.18 4.42
CA MET A 333 -15.44 1.48 5.03
C MET A 333 -14.24 2.38 4.74
N SER A 334 -14.45 3.53 4.11
CA SER A 334 -13.38 4.45 3.73
C SER A 334 -13.13 5.47 4.84
N VAL A 335 -11.94 5.46 5.46
CA VAL A 335 -11.60 6.38 6.54
C VAL A 335 -10.40 7.21 6.09
N ARG A 336 -10.65 8.45 5.69
CA ARG A 336 -9.63 9.32 5.09
C ARG A 336 -8.87 10.09 6.17
N VAL A 337 -7.62 9.68 6.42
CA VAL A 337 -6.72 10.21 7.46
C VAL A 337 -5.31 10.50 6.96
N VAL A 338 -4.98 10.09 5.72
CA VAL A 338 -3.64 10.24 5.14
C VAL A 338 -3.66 11.34 4.06
N PRO A 339 -3.03 12.50 4.30
CA PRO A 339 -2.92 13.56 3.28
C PRO A 339 -1.81 13.26 2.27
N ASN A 340 -1.62 14.12 1.27
CA ASN A 340 -0.35 14.20 0.54
C ASN A 340 0.71 14.85 1.43
N GLY A 341 1.31 14.05 2.31
CA GLY A 341 2.17 14.45 3.43
C GLY A 341 2.17 13.36 4.49
N ASP A 342 2.57 13.71 5.73
CA ASP A 342 2.44 12.76 6.85
C ASP A 342 1.11 12.99 7.58
N GLU A 343 0.45 11.90 7.95
CA GLU A 343 -0.76 11.89 8.76
C GLU A 343 -0.56 12.51 10.16
N TYR A 344 -1.66 13.03 10.72
CA TYR A 344 -1.70 13.54 12.09
C TYR A 344 -2.05 12.42 13.06
N ASP A 345 -1.33 12.32 14.20
CA ASP A 345 -1.60 11.29 15.21
C ASP A 345 -3.06 11.34 15.71
N LYS A 346 -3.63 12.55 15.78
CA LYS A 346 -5.04 12.78 16.12
C LYS A 346 -6.00 12.14 15.13
N ASP A 347 -5.83 12.41 13.84
CA ASP A 347 -6.71 11.91 12.78
C ASP A 347 -6.65 10.37 12.73
N VAL A 348 -5.46 9.79 12.86
CA VAL A 348 -5.29 8.33 12.91
C VAL A 348 -6.00 7.75 14.14
N ALA A 349 -5.79 8.32 15.32
CA ALA A 349 -6.40 7.82 16.55
C ALA A 349 -7.94 7.90 16.51
N LEU A 350 -8.49 9.02 16.04
CA LEU A 350 -9.94 9.20 15.88
C LEU A 350 -10.51 8.34 14.75
N GLY A 351 -9.78 8.18 13.64
CA GLY A 351 -10.16 7.29 12.55
C GLY A 351 -10.23 5.81 12.95
N ILE A 352 -9.30 5.35 13.80
CA ILE A 352 -9.36 3.99 14.38
C ILE A 352 -10.61 3.85 15.25
N ARG A 353 -10.89 4.83 16.12
CA ARG A 353 -12.08 4.81 16.98
C ARG A 353 -13.37 4.82 16.16
N TYR A 354 -13.46 5.70 15.17
CA TYR A 354 -14.57 5.78 14.22
C TYR A 354 -14.83 4.42 13.56
N ALA A 355 -13.79 3.76 13.05
CA ALA A 355 -13.92 2.46 12.40
C ALA A 355 -14.45 1.39 13.37
N VAL A 356 -13.90 1.33 14.59
CA VAL A 356 -14.33 0.40 15.64
C VAL A 356 -15.80 0.65 16.00
N ASP A 357 -16.17 1.90 16.26
CA ASP A 357 -17.51 2.28 16.71
C ASP A 357 -18.58 2.07 15.63
N ASN A 358 -18.19 2.13 14.34
CA ASN A 358 -19.04 1.81 13.19
C ASN A 358 -18.98 0.32 12.76
N GLY A 359 -18.40 -0.54 13.60
CA GLY A 359 -18.50 -2.00 13.46
C GLY A 359 -17.47 -2.65 12.53
N ALA A 360 -16.37 -1.96 12.21
CA ALA A 360 -15.26 -2.59 11.52
C ALA A 360 -14.73 -3.78 12.34
N SER A 361 -14.56 -4.92 11.70
CA SER A 361 -13.94 -6.11 12.31
C SER A 361 -12.44 -6.15 12.03
N ILE A 362 -12.00 -5.45 10.99
CA ILE A 362 -10.63 -5.36 10.55
C ILE A 362 -10.37 -3.91 10.12
N ILE A 363 -9.22 -3.37 10.49
CA ILE A 363 -8.69 -2.10 10.03
C ILE A 363 -7.42 -2.39 9.23
N ASN A 364 -7.40 -1.96 7.97
CA ASN A 364 -6.18 -1.88 7.18
C ASN A 364 -5.55 -0.49 7.36
N ALA A 365 -4.31 -0.44 7.82
CA ALA A 365 -3.52 0.76 8.02
C ALA A 365 -2.27 0.72 7.11
N SER A 366 -2.36 1.37 5.94
CA SER A 366 -1.29 1.40 4.93
C SER A 366 -0.50 2.71 4.96
N PHE A 367 -0.24 3.22 6.17
CA PHE A 367 0.54 4.41 6.46
C PHE A 367 1.62 4.09 7.49
N GLY A 368 2.55 5.02 7.70
CA GLY A 368 3.52 4.95 8.77
C GLY A 368 4.57 6.04 8.62
N LYS A 369 5.10 6.52 9.74
CA LYS A 369 6.01 7.67 9.77
C LYS A 369 7.16 7.49 10.74
N SER A 370 8.22 8.26 10.55
CA SER A 370 9.44 8.18 11.36
C SER A 370 9.42 9.07 12.61
N PHE A 371 8.50 10.04 12.66
CA PHE A 371 8.29 10.94 13.79
C PHE A 371 6.80 10.93 14.14
N SER A 372 6.47 10.85 15.44
CA SER A 372 5.08 10.84 15.92
C SER A 372 5.06 11.50 17.30
N PRO A 373 4.81 12.82 17.38
CA PRO A 373 4.91 13.57 18.64
C PRO A 373 3.86 13.18 19.67
N ASN A 374 2.71 12.62 19.26
CA ASN A 374 1.65 12.14 20.15
C ASN A 374 1.29 10.68 19.84
N ALA A 375 2.32 9.84 19.63
CA ALA A 375 2.17 8.42 19.31
C ALA A 375 1.25 7.67 20.29
N GLU A 376 1.21 8.10 21.55
CA GLU A 376 0.36 7.53 22.59
C GLU A 376 -1.12 7.55 22.23
N TRP A 377 -1.62 8.56 21.50
CA TRP A 377 -3.03 8.59 21.08
C TRP A 377 -3.35 7.46 20.11
N VAL A 378 -2.45 7.19 19.17
CA VAL A 378 -2.57 6.09 18.22
C VAL A 378 -2.51 4.75 18.95
N TYR A 379 -1.58 4.60 19.89
CA TYR A 379 -1.47 3.40 20.71
C TYR A 379 -2.69 3.18 21.61
N GLU A 380 -3.28 4.23 22.19
CA GLU A 380 -4.53 4.11 22.94
C GLU A 380 -5.70 3.69 22.05
N ALA A 381 -5.76 4.18 20.81
CA ALA A 381 -6.76 3.76 19.83
C ALA A 381 -6.56 2.30 19.36
N ILE A 382 -5.32 1.85 19.16
CA ILE A 382 -5.00 0.45 18.86
C ILE A 382 -5.45 -0.47 20.00
N LYS A 383 -5.22 -0.05 21.25
CA LYS A 383 -5.70 -0.79 22.42
C LYS A 383 -7.23 -0.80 22.50
N TYR A 384 -7.88 0.33 22.19
CA TYR A 384 -9.33 0.39 22.10
C TYR A 384 -9.90 -0.58 21.05
N ALA A 385 -9.26 -0.69 19.89
CA ALA A 385 -9.60 -1.69 18.88
C ALA A 385 -9.45 -3.12 19.41
N ALA A 386 -8.40 -3.40 20.20
CA ALA A 386 -8.19 -4.70 20.83
C ALA A 386 -9.32 -5.05 21.83
N GLU A 387 -9.71 -4.08 22.66
CA GLU A 387 -10.80 -4.22 23.64
C GLU A 387 -12.16 -4.46 22.98
N ASN A 388 -12.32 -4.09 21.71
CA ASN A 388 -13.53 -4.26 20.91
C ASN A 388 -13.41 -5.33 19.81
N ASP A 389 -12.44 -6.24 19.92
CA ASP A 389 -12.27 -7.39 19.00
C ASP A 389 -12.03 -7.00 17.53
N VAL A 390 -11.27 -5.94 17.30
CA VAL A 390 -10.90 -5.46 15.96
C VAL A 390 -9.43 -5.75 15.67
N LEU A 391 -9.16 -6.43 14.56
CA LEU A 391 -7.80 -6.69 14.07
C LEU A 391 -7.30 -5.48 13.31
N ILE A 392 -6.09 -5.01 13.60
CA ILE A 392 -5.40 -3.97 12.83
C ILE A 392 -4.29 -4.63 12.03
N VAL A 393 -4.28 -4.44 10.72
CA VAL A 393 -3.23 -4.93 9.81
C VAL A 393 -2.47 -3.72 9.29
N HIS A 394 -1.18 -3.65 9.59
CA HIS A 394 -0.33 -2.49 9.39
C HIS A 394 0.80 -2.79 8.40
N ALA A 395 1.11 -1.84 7.53
CA ALA A 395 2.25 -1.92 6.60
C ALA A 395 3.58 -1.65 7.34
N ALA A 396 4.58 -2.51 7.19
CA ALA A 396 5.87 -2.34 7.91
C ALA A 396 6.70 -1.12 7.45
N GLY A 397 6.39 -0.51 6.30
CA GLY A 397 7.13 0.59 5.71
C GLY A 397 8.16 0.17 4.66
N ASN A 398 8.68 1.15 3.92
CA ASN A 398 9.34 0.93 2.63
C ASN A 398 10.78 1.48 2.55
N ASP A 399 11.51 1.46 3.68
CA ASP A 399 12.87 2.01 3.77
C ASP A 399 13.98 0.95 3.66
N GLY A 400 13.64 -0.34 3.59
CA GLY A 400 14.58 -1.45 3.60
C GLY A 400 15.36 -1.58 4.91
N LYS A 401 14.73 -1.20 6.04
CA LYS A 401 15.37 -1.10 7.36
C LYS A 401 14.92 -2.18 8.33
N ASP A 402 15.82 -2.54 9.24
CA ASP A 402 15.51 -3.35 10.41
C ASP A 402 14.78 -2.51 11.46
N LEU A 403 13.49 -2.76 11.68
CA LEU A 403 12.65 -2.08 12.66
C LEU A 403 12.98 -2.45 14.11
N ASP A 404 13.74 -3.52 14.33
CA ASP A 404 14.22 -3.88 15.66
C ASP A 404 15.45 -3.03 16.07
N ASP A 405 16.08 -2.32 15.13
CA ASP A 405 17.06 -1.29 15.45
C ASP A 405 16.35 -0.01 15.93
N PRO A 406 16.60 0.47 17.16
CA PRO A 406 15.97 1.68 17.68
C PRO A 406 16.30 2.96 16.89
N MET A 407 17.32 2.95 16.01
CA MET A 407 17.62 4.04 15.10
C MET A 407 16.65 4.13 13.91
N ASN A 408 15.92 3.06 13.62
CA ASN A 408 14.94 2.98 12.53
C ASN A 408 13.52 3.16 13.11
N ALA A 409 13.25 4.36 13.61
CA ALA A 409 11.92 4.70 14.09
C ALA A 409 10.89 4.64 12.95
N ASN A 410 9.81 3.91 13.20
CA ASN A 410 8.62 3.77 12.37
C ASN A 410 7.43 3.64 13.34
N TYR A 411 6.32 4.30 13.05
CA TYR A 411 5.15 4.32 13.93
C TYR A 411 3.87 4.02 13.14
N PRO A 412 2.92 3.29 13.72
CA PRO A 412 3.02 2.57 15.00
C PRO A 412 3.97 1.36 14.95
N LYS A 413 4.61 1.06 16.08
CA LYS A 413 5.39 -0.17 16.30
C LYS A 413 4.53 -1.25 16.94
N ASP A 414 4.77 -2.50 16.55
CA ASP A 414 4.16 -3.65 17.22
C ASP A 414 4.72 -3.85 18.64
N HIS A 415 6.01 -3.61 18.85
CA HIS A 415 6.64 -3.72 20.15
C HIS A 415 7.03 -2.35 20.76
N ILE A 416 6.68 -2.15 22.03
CA ILE A 416 7.11 -1.00 22.85
C ILE A 416 7.85 -1.53 24.08
N ASN A 417 9.06 -1.02 24.32
CA ASN A 417 9.92 -1.46 25.44
C ASN A 417 10.13 -3.00 25.45
N GLU A 418 10.44 -3.58 24.29
CA GLU A 418 10.69 -5.02 24.09
C GLU A 418 9.47 -5.93 24.33
N LYS A 419 8.26 -5.37 24.33
CA LYS A 419 7.02 -6.14 24.50
C LYS A 419 6.03 -5.77 23.41
N GLU A 420 5.39 -6.78 22.85
CA GLU A 420 4.22 -6.62 22.00
C GLU A 420 3.18 -5.75 22.74
N TYR A 421 2.78 -4.66 22.11
CA TYR A 421 1.94 -3.65 22.75
C TYR A 421 0.50 -4.13 22.90
N THR A 422 -0.05 -4.76 21.85
CA THR A 422 -1.36 -5.41 21.83
C THR A 422 -1.32 -6.65 20.93
N ASN A 423 -2.17 -7.62 21.23
CA ASN A 423 -2.28 -8.88 20.48
C ASN A 423 -3.18 -8.79 19.22
N ASN A 424 -3.57 -7.58 18.81
CA ASN A 424 -4.47 -7.33 17.68
C ASN A 424 -3.83 -6.50 16.55
N LEU A 425 -2.55 -6.13 16.67
CA LEU A 425 -1.81 -5.43 15.62
C LEU A 425 -0.98 -6.46 14.84
N LEU A 426 -1.12 -6.53 13.53
CA LEU A 426 -0.38 -7.45 12.66
C LEU A 426 0.43 -6.64 11.65
N SER A 427 1.75 -6.64 11.78
CA SER A 427 2.69 -5.88 10.96
C SER A 427 3.18 -6.70 9.76
N VAL A 428 3.06 -6.15 8.55
CA VAL A 428 3.23 -6.88 7.29
C VAL A 428 4.36 -6.32 6.43
N GLY A 429 5.36 -7.16 6.16
CA GLY A 429 6.42 -6.92 5.17
C GLY A 429 6.00 -7.32 3.75
N ALA A 430 6.77 -6.89 2.75
CA ALA A 430 6.46 -7.09 1.33
C ALA A 430 7.34 -8.16 0.67
N LEU A 431 6.70 -9.05 -0.09
CA LEU A 431 7.33 -10.01 -0.98
C LEU A 431 7.33 -9.53 -2.43
N ASN A 432 8.34 -9.97 -3.19
CA ASN A 432 8.37 -9.98 -4.65
C ASN A 432 7.76 -11.26 -5.22
N GLU A 433 7.50 -11.26 -6.52
CA GLU A 433 6.92 -12.38 -7.27
C GLU A 433 7.88 -13.55 -7.53
N LYS A 434 9.14 -13.45 -7.07
CA LYS A 434 10.16 -14.50 -7.21
C LYS A 434 10.42 -15.18 -5.88
N TYR A 435 10.33 -16.51 -5.84
CA TYR A 435 10.78 -17.27 -4.67
C TYR A 435 12.31 -17.39 -4.65
N GLY A 436 12.91 -17.45 -3.46
CA GLY A 436 14.35 -17.59 -3.27
C GLY A 436 14.97 -16.37 -2.59
N ALA A 437 16.25 -16.10 -2.88
CA ALA A 437 17.00 -15.04 -2.19
C ALA A 437 16.42 -13.62 -2.43
N GLU A 438 15.77 -13.38 -3.56
CA GLU A 438 15.15 -12.08 -3.93
C GLU A 438 13.67 -11.98 -3.50
N MET A 439 13.16 -12.91 -2.68
CA MET A 439 11.73 -12.98 -2.39
C MET A 439 11.22 -11.86 -1.49
N VAL A 440 12.06 -11.27 -0.67
CA VAL A 440 11.72 -10.07 0.09
C VAL A 440 11.94 -8.87 -0.82
N ALA A 441 10.94 -7.99 -0.92
CA ALA A 441 11.09 -6.75 -1.67
C ALA A 441 12.19 -5.91 -1.04
N SER A 442 13.13 -5.39 -1.83
CA SER A 442 14.30 -4.68 -1.30
C SER A 442 13.91 -3.47 -0.46
N PHE A 443 12.81 -2.79 -0.80
CA PHE A 443 12.29 -1.69 0.00
C PHE A 443 11.61 -2.13 1.30
N SER A 444 11.22 -3.40 1.48
CA SER A 444 10.47 -3.82 2.66
C SER A 444 11.29 -3.61 3.92
N ASN A 445 10.72 -2.88 4.88
CA ASN A 445 11.19 -2.99 6.25
C ASN A 445 11.00 -4.42 6.77
N TYR A 446 11.85 -4.81 7.70
CA TYR A 446 11.89 -6.14 8.30
C TYR A 446 12.20 -6.02 9.80
N GLY A 447 12.00 -7.08 10.57
CA GLY A 447 12.33 -7.12 11.99
C GLY A 447 11.80 -8.40 12.60
N ALA A 448 12.58 -9.07 13.44
CA ALA A 448 12.16 -10.31 14.07
C ALA A 448 11.07 -10.10 15.13
N LYS A 449 10.92 -8.88 15.65
CA LYS A 449 9.89 -8.51 16.63
C LYS A 449 8.82 -7.60 16.03
N ASN A 450 9.21 -6.65 15.17
CA ASN A 450 8.28 -5.62 14.68
C ASN A 450 7.64 -5.94 13.32
N VAL A 451 7.92 -7.10 12.72
CA VAL A 451 7.24 -7.60 11.51
C VAL A 451 6.81 -9.04 11.74
N ASP A 452 5.50 -9.30 11.64
CA ASP A 452 4.92 -10.60 11.96
C ASP A 452 4.95 -11.56 10.76
N VAL A 453 4.62 -11.05 9.57
CA VAL A 453 4.49 -11.84 8.34
C VAL A 453 4.93 -11.05 7.12
N PHE A 454 5.21 -11.75 6.01
CA PHE A 454 5.43 -11.14 4.71
C PHE A 454 4.34 -11.61 3.74
N ALA A 455 3.86 -10.69 2.90
CA ALA A 455 2.83 -10.96 1.89
C ALA A 455 3.16 -10.28 0.55
N PRO A 456 2.54 -10.68 -0.56
CA PRO A 456 2.75 -10.06 -1.87
C PRO A 456 2.62 -8.53 -1.85
N GLY A 457 3.70 -7.82 -2.20
CA GLY A 457 3.74 -6.35 -2.17
C GLY A 457 4.65 -5.68 -3.20
N GLY A 458 5.40 -6.43 -4.02
CA GLY A 458 6.37 -5.88 -4.98
C GLY A 458 5.74 -5.16 -6.19
N ALA A 459 4.93 -5.87 -6.98
CA ALA A 459 4.22 -5.32 -8.13
C ALA A 459 2.78 -5.86 -8.15
N ILE A 460 1.89 -5.24 -7.39
CA ILE A 460 0.51 -5.67 -7.20
C ILE A 460 -0.42 -4.85 -8.08
N TYR A 461 -1.13 -5.52 -8.97
CA TYR A 461 -2.14 -4.92 -9.86
C TYR A 461 -3.46 -4.75 -9.11
N SER A 462 -4.00 -3.54 -9.08
CA SER A 462 -5.27 -3.22 -8.41
C SER A 462 -5.93 -1.98 -9.04
N THR A 463 -7.12 -1.66 -8.56
CA THR A 463 -7.94 -0.50 -8.93
C THR A 463 -7.25 0.82 -8.60
N VAL A 464 -7.38 1.84 -9.44
CA VAL A 464 -7.03 3.23 -9.14
C VAL A 464 -8.21 4.12 -9.58
N PRO A 465 -8.30 5.39 -9.15
CA PRO A 465 -9.44 6.25 -9.48
C PRO A 465 -9.73 6.30 -11.00
N ASP A 466 -10.96 6.67 -11.34
CA ASP A 466 -11.44 6.84 -12.72
C ASP A 466 -11.55 5.53 -13.54
N ASN A 467 -11.90 4.42 -12.87
CA ASN A 467 -12.05 3.08 -13.48
C ASN A 467 -10.78 2.57 -14.16
N GLU A 468 -9.63 2.96 -13.63
CA GLU A 468 -8.33 2.53 -14.12
C GLU A 468 -7.69 1.48 -13.20
N TYR A 469 -6.61 0.87 -13.68
CA TYR A 469 -5.89 -0.16 -12.93
C TYR A 469 -4.39 0.01 -13.10
N LYS A 470 -3.63 -0.20 -12.02
CA LYS A 470 -2.18 -0.02 -12.04
C LYS A 470 -1.47 -1.01 -11.13
N SER A 471 -0.25 -1.38 -11.51
CA SER A 471 0.66 -2.07 -10.63
C SER A 471 1.39 -1.07 -9.73
N GLN A 472 1.32 -1.30 -8.41
CA GLN A 472 2.05 -0.53 -7.39
C GLN A 472 2.87 -1.48 -6.50
N GLY A 473 3.89 -0.92 -5.84
CA GLY A 473 4.78 -1.66 -4.96
C GLY A 473 4.92 -1.00 -3.60
N GLY A 474 4.80 -1.78 -2.53
CA GLY A 474 4.90 -1.32 -1.17
C GLY A 474 4.42 -2.37 -0.16
N THR A 475 4.85 -2.26 1.08
CA THR A 475 4.18 -2.91 2.23
C THR A 475 2.71 -2.47 2.34
N SER A 476 2.38 -1.28 1.82
CA SER A 476 1.01 -0.81 1.60
C SER A 476 0.16 -1.68 0.68
N MET A 477 0.76 -2.53 -0.16
CA MET A 477 0.02 -3.50 -0.98
C MET A 477 -0.01 -4.89 -0.31
N ALA A 478 0.96 -5.19 0.56
CA ALA A 478 1.04 -6.43 1.32
C ALA A 478 0.01 -6.46 2.48
N ALA A 479 -0.11 -5.36 3.23
CA ALA A 479 -1.08 -5.21 4.31
C ALA A 479 -2.54 -5.48 3.87
N PRO A 480 -3.07 -4.89 2.77
CA PRO A 480 -4.43 -5.19 2.31
C PRO A 480 -4.59 -6.64 1.83
N ALA A 481 -3.52 -7.24 1.30
CA ALA A 481 -3.53 -8.65 0.94
C ALA A 481 -3.81 -9.52 2.18
N VAL A 482 -3.13 -9.23 3.30
CA VAL A 482 -3.35 -9.89 4.59
C VAL A 482 -4.71 -9.52 5.21
N SER A 483 -5.15 -8.27 5.10
CA SER A 483 -6.49 -7.83 5.53
C SER A 483 -7.59 -8.63 4.82
N GLY A 484 -7.43 -8.91 3.52
CA GLY A 484 -8.33 -9.77 2.76
C GLY A 484 -8.33 -11.21 3.26
N VAL A 485 -7.15 -11.79 3.57
CA VAL A 485 -7.08 -13.14 4.17
C VAL A 485 -7.76 -13.17 5.54
N ALA A 486 -7.54 -12.17 6.39
CA ALA A 486 -8.22 -12.04 7.67
C ALA A 486 -9.74 -11.93 7.50
N ALA A 487 -10.21 -11.18 6.50
CA ALA A 487 -11.63 -11.04 6.20
C ALA A 487 -12.24 -12.37 5.72
N LEU A 488 -11.53 -13.16 4.91
CA LEU A 488 -11.94 -14.52 4.54
C LEU A 488 -12.08 -15.43 5.77
N ILE A 489 -11.11 -15.39 6.68
CA ILE A 489 -11.14 -16.17 7.93
C ILE A 489 -12.36 -15.77 8.76
N ARG A 490 -12.55 -14.48 9.07
CA ARG A 490 -13.69 -14.00 9.87
C ARG A 490 -15.04 -14.23 9.18
N SER A 491 -15.08 -14.18 7.85
CA SER A 491 -16.28 -14.49 7.07
C SER A 491 -16.73 -15.94 7.27
N GLN A 492 -15.79 -16.89 7.28
CA GLN A 492 -16.11 -18.32 7.48
C GLN A 492 -16.22 -18.72 8.96
N PHE A 493 -15.49 -18.03 9.84
CA PHE A 493 -15.37 -18.33 11.26
C PHE A 493 -15.62 -17.07 12.12
N PRO A 494 -16.85 -16.54 12.15
CA PRO A 494 -17.16 -15.24 12.73
C PRO A 494 -17.00 -15.14 14.26
N ASN A 495 -16.83 -16.27 14.95
CA ASN A 495 -16.62 -16.32 16.39
C ASN A 495 -15.14 -16.28 16.80
N LEU A 496 -14.20 -16.27 15.83
CA LEU A 496 -12.79 -16.08 16.13
C LEU A 496 -12.53 -14.63 16.50
N SER A 497 -11.81 -14.44 17.61
CA SER A 497 -11.33 -13.14 18.03
C SER A 497 -10.24 -12.60 17.10
N ALA A 498 -10.03 -11.29 17.11
CA ALA A 498 -8.96 -10.63 16.38
C ALA A 498 -7.58 -11.24 16.67
N SER A 499 -7.29 -11.55 17.94
CA SER A 499 -6.04 -12.20 18.33
C SER A 499 -5.91 -13.62 17.81
N GLU A 500 -7.00 -14.42 17.81
CA GLU A 500 -6.97 -15.76 17.23
C GLU A 500 -6.75 -15.71 15.72
N VAL A 501 -7.34 -14.73 15.02
CA VAL A 501 -7.11 -14.54 13.58
C VAL A 501 -5.65 -14.14 13.31
N LYS A 502 -5.07 -13.22 14.11
CA LYS A 502 -3.64 -12.88 14.05
C LYS A 502 -2.78 -14.15 14.18
N GLU A 503 -3.00 -14.94 15.23
CA GLU A 503 -2.27 -16.19 15.48
C GLU A 503 -2.42 -17.21 14.35
N ILE A 504 -3.62 -17.38 13.79
CA ILE A 504 -3.87 -18.29 12.66
C ILE A 504 -3.06 -17.87 11.42
N ILE A 505 -3.04 -16.57 11.10
CA ILE A 505 -2.28 -16.07 9.95
C ILE A 505 -0.78 -16.33 10.15
N MET A 506 -0.25 -15.98 11.32
CA MET A 506 1.17 -16.20 11.65
C MET A 506 1.56 -17.69 11.62
N ALA A 507 0.70 -18.56 12.15
CA ALA A 507 0.97 -20.00 12.24
C ALA A 507 0.79 -20.75 10.91
N SER A 508 0.06 -20.17 9.95
CA SER A 508 -0.22 -20.78 8.65
C SER A 508 0.72 -20.33 7.53
N GLY A 509 1.53 -19.28 7.78
CA GLY A 509 2.54 -18.82 6.84
C GLY A 509 3.62 -19.87 6.54
N LEU A 510 4.21 -19.79 5.35
CA LEU A 510 5.31 -20.66 4.94
C LEU A 510 6.63 -20.13 5.51
N SER A 511 7.37 -20.99 6.21
CA SER A 511 8.71 -20.68 6.71
C SER A 511 9.80 -21.20 5.77
N SER A 512 10.66 -20.31 5.28
CA SER A 512 11.82 -20.66 4.45
C SER A 512 13.13 -20.57 5.25
N LYS A 513 14.10 -21.44 4.95
CA LYS A 513 15.48 -21.35 5.44
C LYS A 513 16.40 -20.60 4.47
N THR A 514 15.86 -20.12 3.35
CA THR A 514 16.61 -19.38 2.34
C THR A 514 17.14 -18.07 2.93
N LYS A 515 18.43 -17.79 2.70
CA LYS A 515 18.98 -16.48 2.99
C LYS A 515 18.46 -15.49 1.97
N VAL A 516 17.79 -14.45 2.44
CA VAL A 516 17.26 -13.38 1.59
C VAL A 516 18.29 -12.26 1.44
N VAL A 517 18.22 -11.56 0.32
CA VAL A 517 18.97 -10.34 0.04
C VAL A 517 18.11 -9.16 0.51
N LEU A 518 18.68 -8.32 1.37
CA LEU A 518 18.02 -7.11 1.86
C LEU A 518 18.65 -5.87 1.23
N SER A 519 18.00 -4.71 1.36
CA SER A 519 18.57 -3.44 0.85
C SER A 519 19.92 -3.17 1.50
N GLY A 520 20.94 -2.90 0.67
CA GLY A 520 22.31 -2.64 1.12
C GLY A 520 23.23 -3.86 1.11
N ASP A 521 22.71 -5.07 0.91
CA ASP A 521 23.55 -6.23 0.62
C ASP A 521 24.12 -6.10 -0.81
N PRO A 522 25.43 -6.34 -1.02
CA PRO A 522 25.98 -6.42 -2.36
C PRO A 522 25.34 -7.61 -3.09
N SER A 523 24.68 -7.31 -4.22
CA SER A 523 24.10 -8.29 -5.14
C SER A 523 25.10 -9.33 -5.64
#